data_AF-J3NPN2-F1
#
_entry.id   AF-J3NPN2-F1
#
_cell.length_a   1.000
_cell.length_b   1.000
_cell.length_c   1.000
_cell.angle_alpha   90.00
_cell.angle_beta   90.00
_cell.angle_gamma   90.00
#
_symmetry.space_group_name_H-M   'P 1'
#
loop_
_entity.id
_entity.type
_entity.pdbx_description
1 polymer ?
#
loop_
_entity_poly.entity_id
_entity_poly.type
_entity_poly.pdbx_seq_one_letter_code
_entity_poly.pdbx_strand_id
1 'polypeptide(L)'
;MVRRMVEYFYTGDYADCNETTKDPSKEKPEHSDEEGLTALCIHARMFALADIYQVDRLQSLAATKYGKALEKGSNIQDLFDSIPDVYQLTPYSVRALRDKAVLALRVKLGQAIRLRQFTVASPSTSGDNSGGAADSLMEVYDEVATETPEFLKDLLSSYIRAPLLGHCYNCNPEQPQPVEPLQMRCMTCGKGGAGLI
;
A
#
# COMPACT_ATOMS: atom_id res chain seq x y z
N MET A 1 14.21 4.71 12.63
CA MET A 1 13.23 5.79 12.71
C MET A 1 13.87 7.07 13.23
N VAL A 2 14.28 7.19 14.49
CA VAL A 2 14.88 8.45 15.02
C VAL A 2 16.10 8.90 14.21
N ARG A 3 17.02 7.99 13.87
CA ARG A 3 18.18 8.32 13.03
C ARG A 3 17.79 8.91 11.66
N ARG A 4 16.77 8.36 11.00
CA ARG A 4 16.23 8.84 9.71
C ARG A 4 15.57 10.21 9.86
N MET A 5 14.92 10.47 10.99
CA MET A 5 14.35 11.78 11.30
C MET A 5 15.44 12.84 11.51
N VAL A 6 16.53 12.47 12.20
CA VAL A 6 17.70 13.35 12.35
C VAL A 6 18.33 13.64 10.99
N GLU A 7 18.51 12.62 10.14
CA GLU A 7 19.00 12.78 8.77
C GLU A 7 18.13 13.78 7.99
N TYR A 8 16.81 13.64 8.06
CA TYR A 8 15.87 14.57 7.44
C TYR A 8 16.07 16.03 7.87
N PHE A 9 16.36 16.30 9.15
CA PHE A 9 16.62 17.67 9.59
C PHE A 9 17.89 18.28 8.98
N TYR A 10 18.87 17.45 8.61
CA TYR A 10 20.11 17.93 7.98
C TYR A 10 20.03 18.00 6.46
N THR A 11 19.33 17.09 5.80
CA THR A 11 19.34 16.94 4.34
C THR A 11 18.03 17.37 3.68
N GLY A 12 16.94 17.45 4.44
CA GLY A 12 15.57 17.60 3.93
C GLY A 12 14.98 16.30 3.36
N ASP A 13 15.68 15.16 3.47
CA ASP A 13 15.20 13.84 3.03
C ASP A 13 15.69 12.73 3.97
N TYR A 14 15.13 11.53 3.88
CA TYR A 14 15.60 10.36 4.61
C TYR A 14 15.70 9.17 3.68
N ALA A 15 16.71 8.31 3.87
CA ALA A 15 16.91 7.16 2.99
C ALA A 15 15.71 6.19 3.03
N ASP A 16 15.48 5.48 1.95
CA ASP A 16 14.57 4.32 1.90
C ASP A 16 15.43 3.05 2.00
N CYS A 17 14.94 1.94 2.59
CA CYS A 17 15.74 0.69 2.63
C CYS A 17 16.11 0.10 1.25
N ASN A 18 15.57 0.68 0.17
CA ASN A 18 15.85 0.27 -1.20
C ASN A 18 17.04 0.99 -1.82
N GLU A 19 17.60 2.00 -1.15
CA GLU A 19 18.90 2.55 -1.52
C GLU A 19 20.00 1.67 -0.92
N THR A 20 20.16 0.46 -1.48
CA THR A 20 21.46 -0.20 -1.43
C THR A 20 22.40 0.66 -2.28
N THR A 21 22.95 1.71 -1.67
CA THR A 21 24.24 2.22 -2.09
C THR A 21 25.18 1.03 -2.12
N LYS A 22 25.52 0.57 -3.34
CA LYS A 22 26.63 -0.34 -3.63
C LYS A 22 27.94 0.38 -3.35
N ASP A 23 28.12 0.87 -2.13
CA ASP A 23 29.37 1.45 -1.68
C ASP A 23 29.88 0.61 -0.50
N PRO A 24 30.91 -0.23 -0.70
CA PRO A 24 31.41 -1.15 0.31
C PRO A 24 32.18 -0.47 1.45
N SER A 25 32.07 0.85 1.63
CA SER A 25 32.89 1.63 2.56
C SER A 25 32.11 2.32 3.69
N LYS A 26 30.80 2.10 3.85
CA LYS A 26 30.06 2.58 5.03
C LYS A 26 29.88 1.45 6.02
N GLU A 27 30.60 1.57 7.14
CA GLU A 27 30.53 0.72 8.32
C GLU A 27 29.09 0.36 8.67
N LYS A 28 28.85 -0.95 8.80
CA LYS A 28 27.59 -1.52 9.23
C LYS A 28 27.34 -1.04 10.67
N PRO A 29 26.31 -0.22 10.95
CA PRO A 29 26.04 0.21 12.29
C PRO A 29 25.45 -0.96 13.08
N GLU A 30 26.02 -1.18 14.26
CA GLU A 30 25.62 -2.18 15.23
C GLU A 30 24.14 -2.04 15.64
N HIS A 31 23.48 -3.19 15.80
CA HIS A 31 22.14 -3.39 16.40
C HIS A 31 21.11 -2.28 16.16
N SER A 32 20.35 -2.38 15.06
CA SER A 32 19.09 -1.66 14.94
C SER A 32 17.96 -2.64 14.69
N ASP A 33 16.85 -2.51 15.42
CA ASP A 33 15.56 -3.22 15.24
C ASP A 33 14.89 -2.93 13.87
N GLU A 34 15.68 -2.50 12.89
CA GLU A 34 15.28 -2.00 11.57
C GLU A 34 15.85 -2.86 10.42
N GLU A 35 16.69 -3.86 10.72
CA GLU A 35 17.13 -4.89 9.76
C GLU A 35 15.93 -5.81 9.44
N GLY A 36 15.17 -5.47 8.40
CA GLY A 36 14.07 -6.31 7.90
C GLY A 36 12.78 -5.57 7.54
N LEU A 37 12.68 -4.27 7.83
CA LEU A 37 11.47 -3.50 7.52
C LEU A 37 11.35 -3.23 6.01
N THR A 38 10.16 -3.47 5.47
CA THR A 38 9.82 -3.07 4.09
C THR A 38 9.82 -1.55 3.97
N ALA A 39 10.00 -1.04 2.74
CA ALA A 39 9.92 0.41 2.49
C ALA A 39 8.58 1.02 2.95
N LEU A 40 7.48 0.26 2.83
CA LEU A 40 6.15 0.68 3.28
C LEU A 40 6.10 0.85 4.80
N CYS A 41 6.60 -0.13 5.56
CA CYS A 41 6.69 -0.03 7.03
C CYS A 41 7.53 1.18 7.45
N ILE A 42 8.66 1.43 6.78
CA ILE A 42 9.53 2.59 7.09
C ILE A 42 8.80 3.90 6.89
N HIS A 43 8.11 4.07 5.75
CA HIS A 43 7.38 5.31 5.48
C HIS A 43 6.17 5.47 6.42
N ALA A 44 5.48 4.39 6.77
CA ALA A 44 4.41 4.43 7.76
C ALA A 44 4.91 4.87 9.15
N ARG A 45 6.02 4.29 9.61
CA ARG A 45 6.65 4.65 10.89
C ARG A 45 7.21 6.07 10.89
N MET A 46 7.84 6.50 9.80
CA MET A 46 8.33 7.89 9.65
C MET A 46 7.18 8.89 9.63
N PHE A 47 6.05 8.55 9.01
CA PHE A 47 4.84 9.37 9.02
C PHE A 47 4.26 9.51 10.43
N ALA A 48 4.14 8.40 11.17
CA ALA A 48 3.69 8.40 12.56
C ALA A 48 4.64 9.21 13.47
N LEU A 49 5.95 9.03 13.28
CA LEU A 49 6.96 9.80 14.02
C LEU A 49 6.83 11.30 13.73
N ALA A 50 6.63 11.68 12.46
CA ALA A 50 6.42 13.07 12.08
C ALA A 50 5.15 13.67 12.69
N ASP A 51 4.08 12.88 12.83
CA ASP A 51 2.84 13.28 13.50
C ASP A 51 3.09 13.55 14.99
N ILE A 52 3.79 12.63 15.68
CA ILE A 52 4.14 12.76 17.10
C ILE A 52 4.93 14.04 17.38
N TYR A 53 5.91 14.35 16.53
CA TYR A 53 6.76 15.53 16.67
C TYR A 53 6.25 16.76 15.91
N GLN A 54 5.06 16.69 15.30
CA GLN A 54 4.41 17.78 14.57
C GLN A 54 5.29 18.40 13.49
N VAL A 55 5.96 17.54 12.70
CA VAL A 55 6.82 17.94 11.58
C VAL A 55 6.05 17.76 10.26
N ASP A 56 5.19 18.72 9.93
CA ASP A 56 4.24 18.64 8.78
C ASP A 56 4.92 18.29 7.45
N ARG A 57 6.11 18.85 7.20
CA ARG A 57 6.86 18.60 5.97
C ARG A 57 7.38 17.17 5.89
N LEU A 58 7.82 16.60 7.02
CA LEU A 58 8.25 15.20 7.08
C LEU A 58 7.05 14.27 6.94
N GLN A 59 5.93 14.60 7.57
CA GLN A 59 4.68 13.85 7.44
C GLN A 59 4.23 13.80 5.97
N SER A 60 4.22 14.95 5.30
CA SER A 60 3.87 15.06 3.87
C SER A 60 4.85 14.30 2.97
N LEU A 61 6.15 14.37 3.26
CA LEU A 61 7.18 13.64 2.54
C LEU A 61 6.98 12.13 2.69
N ALA A 62 6.76 11.66 3.91
CA ALA A 62 6.55 10.24 4.20
C ALA A 62 5.29 9.70 3.54
N ALA A 63 4.18 10.45 3.53
CA ALA A 63 2.98 10.08 2.79
C ALA A 63 3.20 9.98 1.27
N THR A 64 4.02 10.87 0.73
CA THR A 64 4.38 10.87 -0.69
C THR A 64 5.25 9.67 -1.03
N LYS A 65 6.28 9.39 -0.22
CA LYS A 65 7.14 8.21 -0.40
C LYS A 65 6.38 6.90 -0.23
N TYR A 66 5.47 6.81 0.74
CA TYR A 66 4.57 5.67 0.90
C TYR A 66 3.72 5.43 -0.36
N GLY A 67 3.10 6.49 -0.90
CA GLY A 67 2.34 6.41 -2.15
C GLY A 67 3.16 5.91 -3.34
N LYS A 68 4.37 6.46 -3.51
CA LYS A 68 5.29 6.03 -4.59
C LYS A 68 5.75 4.58 -4.42
N ALA A 69 5.99 4.14 -3.18
CA ALA A 69 6.34 2.75 -2.90
C ALA A 69 5.20 1.80 -3.32
N LEU A 70 3.94 2.14 -3.02
CA LEU A 70 2.77 1.36 -3.44
C LEU A 70 2.64 1.23 -4.97
N GLU A 71 2.98 2.28 -5.70
CA GLU A 71 2.95 2.33 -7.18
C GLU A 71 4.09 1.53 -7.83
N LYS A 72 5.29 1.47 -7.21
CA LYS A 72 6.50 0.83 -7.77
C LYS A 72 6.46 -0.71 -7.78
N GLY A 73 5.27 -1.30 -7.76
CA GLY A 73 5.10 -2.77 -7.81
C GLY A 73 5.34 -3.46 -6.47
N SER A 74 5.08 -2.80 -5.33
CA SER A 74 5.10 -3.47 -4.02
C SER A 74 4.25 -4.74 -4.04
N ASN A 75 4.76 -5.81 -3.45
CA ASN A 75 4.00 -7.03 -3.31
C ASN A 75 2.79 -6.77 -2.40
N ILE A 76 1.74 -7.56 -2.56
CA ILE A 76 0.57 -7.47 -1.69
C ILE A 76 0.95 -7.81 -0.22
N GLN A 77 1.98 -8.64 -0.03
CA GLN A 77 2.57 -8.96 1.28
C GLN A 77 3.13 -7.72 1.97
N ASP A 78 4.02 -6.96 1.31
CA ASP A 78 4.62 -5.74 1.88
C ASP A 78 3.54 -4.72 2.30
N LEU A 79 2.42 -4.70 1.56
CA LEU A 79 1.25 -3.89 1.91
C LEU A 79 0.62 -4.40 3.21
N PHE A 80 0.34 -5.70 3.30
CA PHE A 80 -0.20 -6.31 4.52
C PHE A 80 0.69 -6.09 5.74
N ASP A 81 2.00 -6.29 5.60
CA ASP A 81 2.98 -6.05 6.67
C ASP A 81 2.98 -4.59 7.15
N SER A 82 2.62 -3.63 6.29
CA SER A 82 2.57 -2.21 6.63
C SER A 82 1.26 -1.77 7.31
N ILE A 83 0.18 -2.55 7.21
CA ILE A 83 -1.14 -2.17 7.73
C ILE A 83 -1.15 -2.00 9.25
N PRO A 84 -0.56 -2.91 10.06
CA PRO A 84 -0.44 -2.72 11.49
C PRO A 84 0.23 -1.40 11.86
N ASP A 85 1.37 -1.07 11.23
CA ASP A 85 2.08 0.19 11.45
C ASP A 85 1.19 1.40 11.10
N VAL A 86 0.47 1.36 9.97
CA VAL A 86 -0.43 2.47 9.55
C VAL A 86 -1.57 2.67 10.55
N TYR A 87 -2.21 1.60 11.02
CA TYR A 87 -3.42 1.70 11.84
C TYR A 87 -3.16 1.88 13.33
N GLN A 88 -2.06 1.31 13.85
CA GLN A 88 -1.72 1.36 15.27
C GLN A 88 -0.88 2.57 15.64
N LEU A 89 0.02 3.03 14.75
CA LEU A 89 0.93 4.14 15.05
C LEU A 89 0.37 5.51 14.69
N THR A 90 -0.69 5.58 13.89
CA THR A 90 -1.32 6.85 13.53
C THR A 90 -2.69 7.00 14.20
N PRO A 91 -3.02 8.20 14.75
CA PRO A 91 -4.35 8.47 15.29
C PRO A 91 -5.45 8.27 14.23
N TYR A 92 -6.66 7.91 14.67
CA TYR A 92 -7.80 7.67 13.78
C TYR A 92 -8.15 8.88 12.89
N SER A 93 -7.90 10.11 13.38
CA SER A 93 -8.11 11.35 12.63
C SER A 93 -7.21 11.48 11.40
N VAL A 94 -6.06 10.81 11.38
CA VAL A 94 -5.08 10.93 10.30
C VAL A 94 -5.34 9.86 9.25
N ARG A 95 -6.06 10.24 8.19
CA ARG A 95 -6.57 9.32 7.17
C ARG A 95 -5.64 9.11 5.97
N ALA A 96 -4.61 9.93 5.82
CA ALA A 96 -3.79 10.00 4.60
C ALA A 96 -3.17 8.65 4.19
N LEU A 97 -2.56 7.91 5.13
CA LEU A 97 -2.00 6.58 4.85
C LEU A 97 -3.06 5.49 4.77
N ARG A 98 -4.07 5.53 5.65
CA ARG A 98 -5.17 4.55 5.67
C ARG A 98 -5.90 4.50 4.33
N ASP A 99 -6.29 5.67 3.82
CA ASP A 99 -7.02 5.76 2.56
C ASP A 99 -6.15 5.30 1.36
N LYS A 100 -4.83 5.57 1.40
CA LYS A 100 -3.86 5.07 0.40
C LYS A 100 -3.71 3.55 0.45
N ALA A 101 -3.57 2.97 1.65
CA ALA A 101 -3.42 1.52 1.83
C ALA A 101 -4.69 0.78 1.37
N VAL A 102 -5.88 1.27 1.74
CA VAL A 102 -7.16 0.72 1.30
C VAL A 102 -7.29 0.79 -0.22
N LEU A 103 -7.00 1.95 -0.83
CA LEU A 103 -7.08 2.10 -2.28
C LEU A 103 -6.11 1.14 -2.99
N ALA A 104 -4.86 1.04 -2.52
CA ALA A 104 -3.86 0.15 -3.08
C ALA A 104 -4.28 -1.32 -3.00
N LEU A 105 -4.83 -1.77 -1.87
CA LEU A 105 -5.32 -3.14 -1.75
C LEU A 105 -6.46 -3.40 -2.74
N ARG A 106 -7.42 -2.47 -2.86
CA ARG A 106 -8.55 -2.62 -3.81
C ARG A 106 -8.07 -2.77 -5.25
N VAL A 107 -7.07 -1.98 -5.65
CA VAL A 107 -6.45 -2.08 -6.97
C VAL A 107 -5.80 -3.44 -7.17
N LYS A 108 -4.98 -3.90 -6.22
CA LYS A 108 -4.30 -5.19 -6.29
C LYS A 108 -5.29 -6.37 -6.33
N LEU A 109 -6.37 -6.31 -5.54
CA LEU A 109 -7.44 -7.32 -5.55
C LEU A 109 -8.17 -7.34 -6.90
N GLY A 110 -8.53 -6.18 -7.46
CA GLY A 110 -9.15 -6.09 -8.78
C GLY A 110 -8.28 -6.71 -9.88
N GLN A 111 -6.99 -6.39 -9.89
CA GLN A 111 -6.01 -6.95 -10.81
C GLN A 111 -5.83 -8.46 -10.61
N ALA A 112 -5.71 -8.93 -9.37
CA ALA A 112 -5.56 -10.35 -9.06
C ALA A 112 -6.77 -11.19 -9.50
N ILE A 113 -7.99 -10.68 -9.29
CA ILE A 113 -9.22 -11.35 -9.73
C ILE A 113 -9.27 -11.44 -11.26
N ARG A 114 -8.90 -10.36 -11.97
CA ARG A 114 -8.81 -10.38 -13.43
C ARG A 114 -7.81 -11.42 -13.93
N LEU A 115 -6.61 -11.45 -13.34
CA LEU A 115 -5.58 -12.42 -13.74
C LEU A 115 -6.01 -13.87 -13.45
N ARG A 116 -6.71 -14.13 -12.33
CA ARG A 116 -7.28 -15.44 -12.03
C ARG A 116 -8.43 -15.84 -12.96
N GLN A 117 -9.21 -14.89 -13.47
CA GLN A 117 -10.24 -15.17 -14.47
C GLN A 117 -9.65 -15.66 -15.80
N PHE A 118 -8.38 -15.35 -16.11
CA PHE A 118 -7.67 -15.90 -17.27
C PHE A 118 -7.07 -17.31 -17.04
N THR A 119 -7.00 -17.81 -15.80
CA THR A 119 -6.46 -19.15 -15.51
C THR A 119 -7.53 -20.26 -15.43
N VAL A 120 -8.79 -20.00 -15.80
CA VAL A 120 -9.89 -21.00 -15.77
C VAL A 120 -10.08 -21.70 -17.13
N ALA A 121 -9.01 -21.88 -17.91
CA ALA A 121 -9.04 -22.68 -19.13
C ALA A 121 -7.84 -23.64 -19.21
N SER A 122 -7.73 -24.56 -18.24
CA SER A 122 -7.36 -25.96 -18.50
C SER A 122 -7.43 -26.80 -17.22
N PRO A 123 -8.27 -27.84 -17.18
CA PRO A 123 -8.07 -28.94 -16.25
C PRO A 123 -7.00 -29.86 -16.85
N SER A 124 -5.75 -29.71 -16.41
CA SER A 124 -4.72 -30.72 -16.66
C SER A 124 -4.03 -31.09 -15.36
N THR A 125 -4.49 -32.22 -14.82
CA THR A 125 -3.71 -33.28 -14.18
C THR A 125 -2.20 -33.09 -14.14
N SER A 126 -1.65 -32.86 -12.95
CA SER A 126 -0.49 -33.56 -12.40
C SER A 126 -0.15 -32.95 -11.05
N GLY A 127 -0.18 -33.76 -9.99
CA GLY A 127 0.23 -33.36 -8.66
C GLY A 127 1.71 -33.02 -8.66
N ASP A 128 2.02 -31.77 -8.31
CA ASP A 128 3.30 -31.32 -7.78
C ASP A 128 3.03 -30.07 -6.93
N ASN A 129 3.60 -30.06 -5.72
CA ASN A 129 3.32 -29.17 -4.59
C ASN A 129 3.55 -27.67 -4.89
N SER A 130 2.61 -27.03 -5.59
CA SER A 130 2.60 -25.59 -5.88
C SER A 130 1.40 -24.85 -5.29
N GLY A 131 0.59 -25.52 -4.45
CA GLY A 131 -0.58 -24.93 -3.77
C GLY A 131 -0.27 -23.88 -2.69
N GLY A 132 1.00 -23.59 -2.38
CA GLY A 132 1.36 -22.82 -1.18
C GLY A 132 1.21 -21.29 -1.25
N ALA A 133 1.24 -20.67 -2.43
CA ALA A 133 1.29 -19.20 -2.50
C ALA A 133 -0.07 -18.52 -2.26
N ALA A 134 -1.18 -19.15 -2.68
CA ALA A 134 -2.52 -18.63 -2.43
C ALA A 134 -2.96 -18.86 -0.98
N ASP A 135 -2.56 -19.99 -0.38
CA ASP A 135 -2.80 -20.32 1.02
C ASP A 135 -2.01 -19.35 1.93
N SER A 136 -0.73 -19.08 1.62
CA SER A 136 0.08 -18.11 2.37
C SER A 136 -0.47 -16.68 2.34
N LEU A 137 -1.07 -16.24 1.23
CA LEU A 137 -1.70 -14.91 1.18
C LEU A 137 -2.97 -14.83 2.03
N MET A 138 -3.75 -15.91 2.08
CA MET A 138 -4.96 -15.97 2.88
C MET A 138 -4.63 -15.99 4.37
N GLU A 139 -3.58 -16.73 4.77
CA GLU A 139 -3.08 -16.73 6.14
C GLU A 139 -2.68 -15.33 6.61
N VAL A 140 -1.95 -14.58 5.78
CA VAL A 140 -1.54 -13.20 6.08
C VAL A 140 -2.74 -12.26 6.15
N TYR A 141 -3.72 -12.43 5.26
CA TYR A 141 -4.96 -11.67 5.33
C TYR A 141 -5.72 -11.94 6.63
N ASP A 142 -5.83 -13.20 7.05
CA ASP A 142 -6.51 -13.59 8.28
C ASP A 142 -5.78 -13.04 9.51
N GLU A 143 -4.44 -13.08 9.53
CA GLU A 143 -3.63 -12.45 10.58
C GLU A 143 -3.91 -10.95 10.67
N VAL A 144 -3.76 -10.21 9.57
CA VAL A 144 -4.05 -8.76 9.53
C VAL A 144 -5.50 -8.47 9.92
N ALA A 145 -6.44 -9.32 9.57
CA ALA A 145 -7.85 -9.17 9.91
C ALA A 145 -8.11 -9.32 11.42
N THR A 146 -7.36 -10.21 12.08
CA THR A 146 -7.42 -10.37 13.54
C THR A 146 -6.73 -9.23 14.27
N GLU A 147 -5.56 -8.78 13.79
CA GLU A 147 -4.78 -7.72 14.43
C GLU A 147 -5.36 -6.32 14.22
N THR A 148 -5.94 -6.05 13.04
CA THR A 148 -6.39 -4.71 12.62
C THR A 148 -7.81 -4.71 12.02
N PRO A 149 -8.85 -4.97 12.81
CA PRO A 149 -10.23 -5.03 12.31
C PRO A 149 -10.75 -3.68 11.75
N GLU A 150 -10.21 -2.55 12.20
CA GLU A 150 -10.56 -1.23 11.66
C GLU A 150 -10.17 -1.08 10.19
N PHE A 151 -9.10 -1.75 9.75
CA PHE A 151 -8.73 -1.80 8.34
C PHE A 151 -9.83 -2.45 7.50
N LEU A 152 -10.40 -3.57 7.97
CA LEU A 152 -11.48 -4.25 7.25
C LEU A 152 -12.73 -3.39 7.18
N LYS A 153 -13.07 -2.67 8.25
CA LYS A 153 -14.19 -1.72 8.24
C LYS A 153 -13.99 -0.63 7.20
N ASP A 154 -12.79 -0.05 7.13
CA ASP A 154 -12.45 0.96 6.11
C ASP A 154 -12.48 0.37 4.69
N LEU A 155 -11.96 -0.84 4.51
CA LEU A 155 -11.96 -1.54 3.22
C LEU A 155 -13.39 -1.81 2.72
N LEU A 156 -14.24 -2.38 3.57
CA LEU A 156 -15.65 -2.65 3.25
C LEU A 156 -16.41 -1.35 3.01
N SER A 157 -16.21 -0.33 3.85
CA SER A 157 -16.80 1.00 3.66
C SER A 157 -16.41 1.61 2.32
N SER A 158 -15.16 1.39 1.87
CA SER A 158 -14.69 1.84 0.56
C SER A 158 -15.44 1.17 -0.59
N TYR A 159 -15.69 -0.14 -0.52
CA TYR A 159 -16.52 -0.85 -1.51
C TYR A 159 -17.98 -0.41 -1.49
N ILE A 160 -18.55 -0.13 -0.31
CA ILE A 160 -19.93 0.36 -0.20
C ILE A 160 -20.08 1.74 -0.85
N ARG A 161 -19.12 2.65 -0.62
CA ARG A 161 -19.16 4.02 -1.14
C ARG A 161 -18.88 4.09 -2.65
N ALA A 162 -17.94 3.29 -3.12
CA ALA A 162 -17.49 3.30 -4.51
C ALA A 162 -17.22 1.85 -4.94
N PRO A 163 -18.23 1.11 -5.42
CA PRO A 163 -18.09 -0.33 -5.69
C PRO A 163 -17.03 -0.66 -6.74
N LEU A 164 -16.93 0.18 -7.77
CA LEU A 164 -16.02 -0.03 -8.90
C LEU A 164 -15.02 1.11 -9.01
N LEU A 165 -13.81 0.74 -9.44
CA LEU A 165 -12.72 1.65 -9.73
C LEU A 165 -12.29 1.49 -11.20
N GLY A 166 -11.97 2.59 -11.85
CA GLY A 166 -11.56 2.63 -13.25
C GLY A 166 -10.65 3.81 -13.58
N HIS A 167 -9.86 3.68 -14.63
CA HIS A 167 -8.99 4.73 -15.14
C HIS A 167 -9.81 5.75 -15.93
N CYS A 168 -9.70 7.03 -15.58
CA CYS A 168 -10.38 8.11 -16.27
C CYS A 168 -9.36 9.09 -16.85
N TYR A 169 -9.30 9.18 -18.18
CA TYR A 169 -8.39 10.09 -18.90
C TYR A 169 -8.57 11.58 -18.58
N ASN A 170 -9.71 11.98 -18.01
CA ASN A 170 -9.99 13.39 -17.70
C ASN A 170 -9.58 13.80 -16.28
N CYS A 171 -9.50 12.88 -15.33
CA CYS A 171 -9.17 13.21 -13.93
C CYS A 171 -7.70 12.91 -13.65
N ASN A 172 -7.30 11.66 -13.85
CA ASN A 172 -5.93 11.21 -13.73
C ASN A 172 -5.85 9.82 -14.40
N PRO A 173 -5.03 9.63 -15.44
CA PRO A 173 -4.86 8.32 -16.06
C PRO A 173 -4.05 7.34 -15.20
N GLU A 174 -3.22 7.83 -14.28
CA GLU A 174 -2.35 6.99 -13.43
C GLU A 174 -3.06 6.50 -12.17
N GLN A 175 -4.02 7.28 -11.65
CA GLN A 175 -4.75 6.94 -10.44
C GLN A 175 -6.20 6.55 -10.71
N PRO A 176 -6.62 5.40 -10.16
CA PRO A 176 -7.97 4.91 -10.36
C PRO A 176 -9.02 5.79 -9.69
N GLN A 177 -10.11 6.00 -10.40
CA GLN A 177 -11.24 6.81 -9.98
C GLN A 177 -12.47 5.93 -9.70
N PRO A 178 -13.35 6.32 -8.77
CA PRO A 178 -14.66 5.70 -8.62
C PRO A 178 -15.47 5.79 -9.91
N VAL A 179 -16.13 4.70 -10.29
CA VAL A 179 -16.96 4.63 -11.50
C VAL A 179 -18.35 4.08 -11.20
N GLU A 180 -19.34 4.61 -11.90
CA GLU A 180 -20.72 4.09 -11.85
C GLU A 180 -20.83 2.76 -12.62
N PRO A 181 -21.41 1.69 -12.02
CA PRO A 181 -21.46 0.36 -12.63
C PRO A 181 -22.15 0.25 -13.99
N LEU A 182 -23.23 1.00 -14.21
CA LEU A 182 -24.06 0.83 -15.40
C LEU A 182 -23.53 1.58 -16.62
N GLN A 183 -22.73 2.64 -16.43
CA GLN A 183 -22.30 3.53 -17.52
C GLN A 183 -20.78 3.76 -17.56
N MET A 184 -20.03 3.14 -16.65
CA MET A 184 -18.59 3.37 -16.46
C MET A 184 -18.26 4.86 -16.44
N ARG A 185 -19.15 5.63 -15.81
CA ARG A 185 -19.03 7.07 -15.68
C ARG A 185 -18.15 7.36 -14.48
N CYS A 186 -17.11 8.16 -14.68
CA CYS A 186 -16.28 8.61 -13.58
C CYS A 186 -17.14 9.46 -12.63
N MET A 187 -17.18 9.09 -11.35
CA MET A 187 -17.97 9.84 -10.35
C MET A 187 -17.36 11.21 -10.03
N THR A 188 -16.08 11.42 -10.36
CA THR A 188 -15.38 12.69 -10.12
C THR A 188 -15.68 13.73 -11.21
N CYS A 189 -15.65 13.36 -12.50
CA CYS A 189 -15.88 14.31 -13.60
C CYS A 189 -17.19 14.12 -14.36
N GLY A 190 -17.96 13.07 -14.06
CA GLY A 190 -19.24 12.77 -14.71
C GLY A 190 -19.14 12.31 -16.18
N LYS A 191 -17.93 12.09 -16.71
CA LYS A 191 -17.72 11.63 -18.09
C LYS A 191 -17.70 10.10 -18.17
N GLY A 192 -18.32 9.56 -19.23
CA GLY A 192 -18.34 8.12 -19.53
C GLY A 192 -17.03 7.61 -20.12
N GLY A 193 -16.88 6.29 -20.18
CA GLY A 193 -15.75 5.61 -20.85
C GLY A 193 -14.54 5.35 -19.96
N ALA A 194 -14.72 5.29 -18.64
CA ALA A 194 -13.64 4.86 -17.75
C ALA A 194 -13.34 3.36 -17.96
N GLY A 195 -12.06 3.02 -18.12
CA GLY A 195 -11.63 1.63 -18.23
C GLY A 195 -11.52 1.01 -16.85
N LEU A 196 -12.30 -0.04 -16.56
CA LEU A 196 -12.19 -0.77 -15.29
C LEU A 196 -10.75 -1.28 -15.07
N ILE A 197 -10.32 -1.32 -13.81
CA ILE A 197 -9.01 -1.85 -13.37
C ILE A 197 -9.01 -3.37 -13.32
#